data_AF-A0A2E9KQ07-F1
#
_entry.id   AF-A0A2E9KQ07-F1
#
_cell.length_a   1.000
_cell.length_b   1.000
_cell.length_c   1.000
_cell.angle_alpha   90.00
_cell.angle_beta   90.00
_cell.angle_gamma   90.00
#
_symmetry.space_group_name_H-M   'P 1'
#
loop_
_entity.id
_entity.type
_entity.pdbx_description
1 polymer ?
#
loop_
_entity_poly.entity_id
_entity_poly.type
_entity_poly.pdbx_seq_one_letter_code
_entity_poly.pdbx_strand_id
1 'polypeptide(L)'
;MLENLPYVSYIIVGSKDRLSKIKSYQIEEGVECILCPFSELKELPSLLDSTIAELDSKVVALIPAGAFPKKDARAQLLNFARSNYQFWGWYNFGNKYKGSIQGIGKINNFLNKTPQIEQGIFFSKSLYFSVGGMGKININPFSELAKRFYLRLDPQNPLPSLTIRAKSLLN
;
A
#
# COMPACT_ATOMS: atom_id res chain seq x y z
N MET A 1 2.80 14.10 -28.11
CA MET A 1 1.60 13.28 -27.89
C MET A 1 1.70 12.78 -26.47
N LEU A 2 1.04 13.45 -25.51
CA LEU A 2 1.04 13.02 -24.11
C LEU A 2 0.21 11.73 -24.07
N GLU A 3 0.87 10.58 -23.99
CA GLU A 3 0.18 9.31 -23.83
C GLU A 3 -0.70 9.38 -22.57
N ASN A 4 -1.98 9.06 -22.74
CA ASN A 4 -2.99 8.97 -21.68
C ASN A 4 -2.68 7.78 -20.75
N LEU A 5 -1.54 7.83 -20.06
CA LEU A 5 -1.18 6.83 -19.07
C LEU A 5 -2.01 7.02 -17.80
N PRO A 6 -2.40 5.94 -17.10
CA PRO A 6 -3.07 6.05 -15.83
C PRO A 6 -2.15 6.75 -14.82
N TYR A 7 -2.63 7.83 -14.20
CA TYR A 7 -1.91 8.51 -13.13
C TYR A 7 -1.97 7.72 -11.81
N VAL A 8 -3.05 6.95 -11.64
CA VAL A 8 -3.37 6.19 -10.42
C VAL A 8 -3.81 4.78 -10.77
N SER A 9 -3.22 3.77 -10.13
CA SER A 9 -3.70 2.38 -10.21
C SER A 9 -4.26 1.92 -8.87
N TYR A 10 -5.51 1.47 -8.88
CA TYR A 10 -6.12 0.76 -7.76
C TYR A 10 -5.88 -0.74 -7.92
N ILE A 11 -5.13 -1.34 -7.01
CA ILE A 11 -4.93 -2.79 -6.94
C ILE A 11 -5.89 -3.35 -5.89
N ILE A 12 -6.87 -4.12 -6.33
CA ILE A 12 -7.88 -4.74 -5.46
C ILE A 12 -7.35 -6.10 -4.98
N VAL A 13 -6.98 -6.17 -3.71
CA VAL A 13 -6.35 -7.33 -3.08
C VAL A 13 -7.39 -8.20 -2.40
N GLY A 14 -7.43 -9.49 -2.73
CA GLY A 14 -8.33 -10.45 -2.10
C GLY A 14 -8.08 -11.88 -2.55
N SER A 15 -8.67 -12.85 -1.84
CA SER A 15 -8.68 -14.23 -2.33
C SER A 15 -9.48 -14.33 -3.62
N LYS A 16 -9.17 -15.33 -4.45
CA LYS A 16 -9.92 -15.63 -5.70
C LYS A 16 -11.44 -15.66 -5.47
N ASP A 17 -11.88 -16.34 -4.41
CA ASP A 17 -13.31 -16.45 -4.05
C ASP A 17 -13.96 -15.14 -3.62
N ARG A 18 -13.21 -14.20 -3.05
CA ARG A 18 -13.73 -12.89 -2.66
C ARG A 18 -13.83 -11.96 -3.87
N LEU A 19 -12.83 -12.00 -4.75
CA LEU A 19 -12.79 -11.15 -5.94
C LEU A 19 -13.84 -11.57 -6.96
N SER A 20 -14.15 -12.86 -7.09
CA SER A 20 -15.21 -13.35 -7.98
C SER A 20 -16.62 -12.85 -7.63
N LYS A 21 -16.83 -12.40 -6.39
CA LYS A 21 -18.12 -11.90 -5.88
C LYS A 21 -18.26 -10.38 -5.95
N ILE A 22 -17.21 -9.67 -6.36
CA ILE A 22 -17.17 -8.21 -6.41
C ILE A 22 -17.69 -7.72 -7.75
N LYS A 23 -18.53 -6.69 -7.70
CA LYS A 23 -18.98 -5.97 -8.90
C LYS A 23 -17.87 -5.05 -9.39
N SER A 24 -17.85 -4.79 -10.70
CA SER A 24 -16.95 -3.81 -11.29
C SER A 24 -17.08 -2.44 -10.61
N TYR A 25 -15.94 -1.79 -10.34
CA TYR A 25 -15.91 -0.46 -9.76
C TYR A 25 -16.02 0.61 -10.86
N GLN A 26 -16.69 1.70 -10.54
CA GLN A 26 -16.68 2.89 -11.39
C GLN A 26 -15.38 3.66 -11.16
N ILE A 27 -14.65 3.93 -12.24
CA ILE A 27 -13.36 4.62 -12.24
C ILE A 27 -13.40 5.87 -13.11
N GLU A 28 -12.62 6.87 -12.73
CA GLU A 28 -12.43 8.12 -13.49
C GLU A 28 -11.40 7.97 -14.63
N GLU A 29 -11.31 8.97 -15.52
CA GLU A 29 -10.25 9.03 -16.52
C GLU A 29 -8.86 9.18 -15.87
N GLY A 30 -7.84 8.57 -16.46
CA GLY A 30 -6.49 8.56 -15.90
C GLY A 30 -6.34 7.67 -14.65
N VAL A 31 -7.30 6.77 -14.44
CA VAL A 31 -7.27 5.76 -13.38
C VAL A 31 -7.41 4.38 -14.01
N GLU A 32 -6.70 3.40 -13.45
CA GLU A 32 -6.96 2.00 -13.73
C GLU A 32 -7.28 1.21 -12.45
N CYS A 33 -7.97 0.09 -12.62
CA CYS A 33 -8.32 -0.81 -11.52
C CYS A 33 -7.96 -2.25 -11.91
N ILE A 34 -7.07 -2.85 -11.13
CA ILE A 34 -6.51 -4.18 -11.39
C ILE A 34 -6.87 -5.08 -10.23
N LEU A 35 -7.28 -6.32 -10.52
CA LEU A 35 -7.54 -7.32 -9.50
C LEU A 35 -6.26 -8.08 -9.19
N CYS A 36 -5.96 -8.29 -7.91
CA CYS A 36 -4.79 -9.03 -7.43
C CYS A 36 -5.26 -10.25 -6.61
N PRO A 37 -5.64 -11.34 -7.30
CA PRO A 37 -6.08 -12.57 -6.64
C PRO A 37 -4.90 -13.37 -6.10
N PHE A 38 -4.97 -13.77 -4.83
CA PHE A 38 -4.01 -14.72 -4.23
C PHE A 38 -4.70 -16.01 -3.79
N SER A 39 -3.95 -17.12 -3.81
CA SER A 39 -4.41 -18.42 -3.28
C SER A 39 -3.98 -18.57 -1.83
N GLU A 40 -2.73 -18.18 -1.52
CA GLU A 40 -2.16 -18.16 -0.18
C GLU A 40 -1.54 -16.80 0.14
N LEU A 41 -1.61 -16.38 1.42
CA LEU A 41 -1.06 -15.08 1.85
C LEU A 41 0.46 -14.96 1.64
N LYS A 42 1.19 -16.08 1.65
CA LYS A 42 2.64 -16.10 1.45
C LYS A 42 3.06 -15.66 0.04
N GLU A 43 2.16 -15.78 -0.94
CA GLU A 43 2.39 -15.42 -2.35
C GLU A 43 2.16 -13.92 -2.61
N LEU A 44 1.43 -13.26 -1.72
CA LEU A 44 1.04 -11.86 -1.86
C LEU A 44 2.22 -10.87 -2.00
N PRO A 45 3.39 -11.02 -1.35
CA PRO A 45 4.46 -10.04 -1.49
C PRO A 45 5.00 -10.06 -2.92
N SER A 46 5.38 -11.23 -3.43
CA SER A 46 5.88 -11.38 -4.79
C SER A 46 4.85 -10.98 -5.84
N LEU A 47 3.57 -11.31 -5.61
CA LEU A 47 2.51 -10.93 -6.53
C LEU A 47 2.33 -9.41 -6.60
N LEU A 48 2.32 -8.73 -5.45
CA LEU A 48 2.22 -7.27 -5.40
C LEU A 48 3.46 -6.60 -6.00
N ASP A 49 4.65 -7.09 -5.68
CA ASP A 49 5.90 -6.54 -6.21
C ASP A 49 5.92 -6.62 -7.75
N SER A 50 5.59 -7.77 -8.34
CA SER A 50 5.49 -7.94 -9.79
C SER A 50 4.37 -7.07 -10.39
N THR A 51 3.17 -7.10 -9.79
CA THR A 51 2.04 -6.30 -10.28
C THR A 51 2.38 -4.82 -10.30
N ILE A 52 2.98 -4.29 -9.22
CA ILE A 52 3.33 -2.88 -9.10
C ILE A 52 4.46 -2.51 -10.06
N ALA A 53 5.43 -3.41 -10.29
CA ALA A 53 6.54 -3.17 -11.20
C ALA A 53 6.04 -2.93 -12.64
N GLU A 54 5.03 -3.66 -13.07
CA GLU A 54 4.43 -3.58 -14.41
C GLU A 54 3.57 -2.33 -14.66
N LEU A 55 3.17 -1.59 -13.62
CA LEU A 55 2.29 -0.41 -13.79
C LEU A 55 3.01 0.80 -14.36
N ASP A 56 2.41 1.53 -15.29
CA ASP A 56 2.96 2.83 -15.71
C ASP A 56 2.57 3.99 -14.77
N SER A 57 1.70 3.73 -13.80
CA SER A 57 1.18 4.76 -12.92
C SER A 57 2.19 5.27 -11.90
N LYS A 58 2.06 6.56 -11.57
CA LYS A 58 2.87 7.22 -10.55
C LYS A 58 2.41 6.88 -9.13
N VAL A 59 1.13 6.58 -8.98
CA VAL A 59 0.48 6.40 -7.69
C VAL A 59 -0.25 5.09 -7.66
N VAL A 60 -0.03 4.34 -6.59
CA VAL A 60 -0.63 3.02 -6.39
C VAL A 60 -1.46 3.06 -5.11
N ALA A 61 -2.62 2.42 -5.17
CA ALA A 61 -3.50 2.23 -4.03
C ALA A 61 -3.82 0.74 -3.88
N LEU A 62 -3.41 0.14 -2.76
CA LEU A 62 -3.76 -1.22 -2.39
C LEU A 62 -5.08 -1.20 -1.61
N ILE A 63 -6.11 -1.78 -2.22
CA ILE A 63 -7.48 -1.70 -1.76
C ILE A 63 -7.97 -3.10 -1.40
N PRO A 64 -8.54 -3.31 -0.21
CA PRO A 64 -9.14 -4.58 0.16
C PRO A 64 -10.36 -4.91 -0.70
N ALA A 65 -10.52 -6.18 -1.05
CA ALA A 65 -11.71 -6.69 -1.74
C ALA A 65 -13.02 -6.22 -1.06
N GLY A 66 -13.78 -5.38 -1.77
CA GLY A 66 -15.09 -4.83 -1.37
C GLY A 66 -15.04 -3.38 -0.84
N ALA A 67 -13.85 -2.88 -0.50
CA ALA A 67 -13.68 -1.62 0.21
C ALA A 67 -13.18 -0.52 -0.75
N PHE A 68 -13.96 -0.15 -1.76
CA PHE A 68 -13.48 0.85 -2.74
C PHE A 68 -13.56 2.28 -2.20
N PRO A 69 -12.54 3.14 -2.45
CA PRO A 69 -12.56 4.52 -1.97
C PRO A 69 -13.75 5.33 -2.51
N LYS A 70 -14.27 6.25 -1.70
CA LYS A 70 -15.30 7.21 -2.11
C LYS A 70 -14.75 8.22 -3.11
N LYS A 71 -15.65 8.85 -3.88
CA LYS A 71 -15.31 9.81 -4.94
C LYS A 71 -14.33 10.91 -4.49
N ASP A 72 -14.55 11.52 -3.33
CA ASP A 72 -13.67 12.59 -2.82
C ASP A 72 -12.24 12.09 -2.56
N ALA A 73 -12.11 10.89 -2.01
CA ALA A 73 -10.81 10.29 -1.73
C ALA A 73 -10.08 9.89 -3.03
N ARG A 74 -10.81 9.47 -4.07
CA ARG A 74 -10.25 9.21 -5.40
C ARG A 74 -9.78 10.49 -6.08
N ALA A 75 -10.56 11.56 -6.00
CA ALA A 75 -10.19 12.87 -6.53
C ALA A 75 -8.93 13.43 -5.84
N GLN A 76 -8.79 13.24 -4.52
CA GLN A 76 -7.57 13.60 -3.80
C GLN A 76 -6.34 12.82 -4.31
N LEU A 77 -6.49 11.51 -4.55
CA LEU A 77 -5.38 10.70 -5.03
C LEU A 77 -4.91 11.12 -6.43
N LEU A 78 -5.85 11.48 -7.32
CA LEU A 78 -5.54 12.07 -8.62
C LEU A 78 -4.78 13.39 -8.50
N ASN A 79 -5.13 14.24 -7.53
CA ASN A 79 -4.39 15.47 -7.26
C ASN A 79 -2.95 15.18 -6.79
N PHE A 80 -2.76 14.19 -5.91
CA PHE A 80 -1.42 13.78 -5.50
C PHE A 80 -0.58 13.25 -6.65
N ALA A 81 -1.18 12.56 -7.62
CA ALA A 81 -0.49 12.04 -8.80
C ALA A 81 0.08 13.13 -9.73
N ARG A 82 -0.41 14.37 -9.60
CA ARG A 82 0.15 15.54 -10.31
C ARG A 82 1.38 16.11 -9.63
N SER A 83 1.63 15.75 -8.37
CA SER A 83 2.82 16.18 -7.63
C SER A 83 4.01 15.26 -7.91
N ASN A 84 5.22 15.79 -7.73
CA ASN A 84 6.47 15.00 -7.77
C ASN A 84 6.97 14.61 -6.37
N TYR A 85 6.19 14.87 -5.33
CA TYR A 85 6.57 14.52 -3.95
C TYR A 85 6.35 13.02 -3.71
N GLN A 86 7.21 12.44 -2.87
CA GLN A 86 6.97 11.11 -2.34
C GLN A 86 5.99 11.19 -1.19
N PHE A 87 4.97 10.35 -1.20
CA PHE A 87 3.93 10.35 -0.18
C PHE A 87 3.40 8.94 0.01
N TRP A 88 2.73 8.74 1.15
CA TRP A 88 1.89 7.59 1.40
C TRP A 88 0.81 7.96 2.42
N GLY A 89 -0.21 7.11 2.56
CA GLY A 89 -1.23 7.26 3.58
C GLY A 89 -2.20 6.10 3.63
N TRP A 90 -3.09 6.13 4.61
CA TRP A 90 -4.13 5.13 4.81
C TRP A 90 -5.47 5.60 4.24
N TYR A 91 -6.23 4.66 3.66
CA TYR A 91 -7.65 4.82 3.43
C TYR A 91 -8.43 4.39 4.66
N ASN A 92 -9.23 5.32 5.19
CA ASN A 92 -10.24 5.00 6.19
C ASN A 92 -11.58 4.78 5.49
N PHE A 93 -12.07 3.54 5.45
CA PHE A 93 -13.36 3.20 4.85
C PHE A 93 -14.56 3.50 5.78
N GLY A 94 -14.31 4.06 6.95
CA GLY A 94 -15.30 4.44 7.96
C GLY A 94 -15.97 3.25 8.66
N ASN A 95 -16.84 3.55 9.63
CA ASN A 95 -17.53 2.57 10.49
C ASN A 95 -18.43 1.54 9.75
N LYS A 96 -18.55 1.61 8.43
CA LYS A 96 -19.33 0.64 7.63
C LYS A 96 -18.56 -0.67 7.40
N TYR A 97 -17.25 -0.67 7.64
CA TYR A 97 -16.43 -1.88 7.77
C TYR A 97 -16.24 -2.26 9.24
N LYS A 98 -17.32 -2.24 10.04
CA LYS A 98 -17.36 -2.97 11.31
C LYS A 98 -17.53 -4.46 10.97
N GLY A 99 -16.42 -5.15 10.70
CA GLY A 99 -16.40 -6.60 10.76
C GLY A 99 -16.64 -7.04 12.20
N SER A 100 -17.90 -7.16 12.62
CA SER A 100 -18.32 -7.95 13.79
C SER A 100 -17.41 -7.83 15.04
N ILE A 101 -17.22 -6.63 15.58
CA ILE A 101 -16.67 -6.44 16.94
C ILE A 101 -17.81 -5.93 17.83
N GLN A 102 -18.73 -6.84 18.14
CA GLN A 102 -19.47 -6.84 19.39
C GLN A 102 -19.37 -8.27 19.91
N GLY A 103 -18.52 -8.48 20.92
CA GLY A 103 -18.32 -9.82 21.46
C GLY A 103 -17.09 -9.88 22.34
N ILE A 104 -17.27 -9.47 23.59
CA ILE A 104 -16.36 -9.72 24.70
C ILE A 104 -16.15 -11.24 24.82
N GLY A 105 -14.89 -11.67 24.79
CA GLY A 105 -14.46 -12.98 25.29
C GLY A 105 -14.28 -14.10 24.26
N LYS A 106 -13.18 -14.84 24.48
CA LYS A 106 -12.85 -16.17 23.95
C LYS A 106 -12.13 -16.23 22.59
N ILE A 107 -10.82 -16.33 22.71
CA ILE A 107 -9.90 -17.18 21.95
C ILE A 107 -10.65 -18.33 21.25
N ASN A 108 -10.76 -18.26 19.91
CA ASN A 108 -10.81 -19.38 18.95
C ASN A 108 -11.20 -18.86 17.55
N ASN A 109 -10.29 -18.15 16.89
CA ASN A 109 -10.47 -17.74 15.49
C ASN A 109 -9.24 -18.10 14.62
N PHE A 110 -8.68 -19.29 14.85
CA PHE A 110 -7.63 -19.90 14.01
C PHE A 110 -8.14 -20.30 12.60
N LEU A 111 -9.40 -19.97 12.25
CA LEU A 111 -10.08 -20.35 11.00
C LEU A 111 -10.66 -19.16 10.21
N ASN A 112 -10.40 -17.91 10.62
CA ASN A 112 -10.63 -16.73 9.79
C ASN A 112 -9.26 -16.15 9.40
N LYS A 113 -8.74 -16.60 8.25
CA LYS A 113 -7.42 -16.25 7.66
C LYS A 113 -7.20 -14.73 7.59
N THR A 114 -6.72 -14.13 8.68
CA THR A 114 -6.48 -12.69 8.88
C THR A 114 -5.56 -12.11 7.80
N PRO A 115 -5.73 -10.83 7.42
CA PRO A 115 -5.59 -9.69 8.34
C PRO A 115 -6.86 -8.92 8.62
N GLN A 116 -6.82 -8.05 9.62
CA GLN A 116 -7.69 -6.89 9.73
C GLN A 116 -7.42 -5.95 8.54
N ILE A 117 -7.98 -6.26 7.36
CA ILE A 117 -7.89 -5.46 6.14
C ILE A 117 -8.90 -4.29 6.19
N GLU A 118 -8.94 -3.57 7.30
CA GLU A 118 -9.92 -2.49 7.53
C GLU A 118 -9.44 -1.14 6.95
N GLN A 119 -8.18 -1.07 6.49
CA GLN A 119 -7.58 0.14 5.94
C GLN A 119 -6.76 -0.21 4.69
N GLY A 120 -7.10 0.41 3.56
CA GLY A 120 -6.28 0.35 2.35
C GLY A 120 -5.09 1.28 2.49
N ILE A 121 -4.06 1.13 1.67
CA ILE A 121 -2.89 2.00 1.69
C ILE A 121 -2.66 2.58 0.30
N PHE A 122 -2.26 3.85 0.22
CA PHE A 122 -1.86 4.49 -1.03
C PHE A 122 -0.48 5.11 -0.88
N PHE A 123 0.25 5.18 -1.99
CA PHE A 123 1.63 5.67 -2.01
C PHE A 123 2.08 6.03 -3.42
N SER A 124 3.16 6.81 -3.53
CA SER A 124 3.86 6.96 -4.79
C SER A 124 4.66 5.70 -5.14
N LYS A 125 4.60 5.25 -6.40
CA LYS A 125 5.27 4.03 -6.88
C LYS A 125 6.78 4.08 -6.60
N SER A 126 7.41 5.25 -6.74
CA SER A 126 8.83 5.43 -6.42
C SER A 126 9.16 5.16 -4.95
N LEU A 127 8.28 5.55 -4.02
CA LEU A 127 8.49 5.32 -2.58
C LEU A 127 8.46 3.82 -2.26
N TYR A 128 7.53 3.08 -2.88
CA TYR A 128 7.43 1.62 -2.78
C TYR A 128 8.74 0.90 -3.09
N PHE A 129 9.36 1.21 -4.23
CA PHE A 129 10.63 0.58 -4.60
C PHE A 129 11.80 1.09 -3.76
N SER A 130 11.76 2.35 -3.29
CA SER A 130 12.82 2.89 -2.44
C SER A 130 12.96 2.19 -1.09
N VAL A 131 11.89 1.53 -0.62
CA VAL A 131 11.90 0.72 0.62
C VAL A 131 12.05 -0.78 0.37
N GLY A 132 12.34 -1.18 -0.88
CA GLY A 132 12.52 -2.57 -1.27
C GLY A 132 11.22 -3.36 -1.42
N GLY A 133 10.11 -2.69 -1.75
CA GLY A 133 8.81 -3.32 -2.02
C GLY A 133 8.07 -3.77 -0.75
N MET A 134 7.23 -4.80 -0.91
CA MET A 134 6.28 -5.23 0.13
C MET A 134 6.97 -5.69 1.42
N GLY A 135 8.11 -6.35 1.29
CA GLY A 135 8.84 -6.91 2.42
C GLY A 135 8.25 -8.20 2.98
N LYS A 136 8.51 -8.47 4.25
CA LYS A 136 8.06 -9.69 4.93
C LYS A 136 6.59 -9.55 5.32
N ILE A 137 5.76 -10.47 4.86
CA ILE A 137 4.36 -10.50 5.31
C ILE A 137 4.27 -11.01 6.75
N ASN A 138 3.54 -10.24 7.55
CA ASN A 138 3.11 -10.60 8.90
C ASN A 138 1.57 -10.67 8.93
N ILE A 139 0.97 -10.80 10.11
CA ILE A 139 -0.49 -10.90 10.29
C ILE A 139 -1.24 -9.71 9.64
N ASN A 140 -0.61 -8.55 9.44
CA ASN A 140 -1.11 -7.42 8.67
C ASN A 140 -0.14 -6.97 7.55
N PRO A 141 -0.40 -7.32 6.28
CA PRO A 141 0.51 -7.15 5.15
C PRO A 141 0.84 -5.67 4.92
N PHE A 142 -0.12 -4.75 5.05
CA PHE A 142 0.14 -3.32 4.83
C PHE A 142 0.85 -2.66 6.02
N SER A 143 0.81 -3.25 7.21
CA SER A 143 1.48 -2.68 8.39
C SER A 143 3.01 -2.70 8.26
N GLU A 144 3.57 -3.74 7.65
CA GLU A 144 5.01 -3.81 7.37
C GLU A 144 5.41 -2.71 6.39
N LEU A 145 4.64 -2.55 5.31
CA LEU A 145 4.89 -1.53 4.31
C LEU A 145 4.83 -0.11 4.90
N ALA A 146 3.82 0.17 5.73
CA ALA A 146 3.70 1.47 6.41
C ALA A 146 4.87 1.76 7.36
N LYS A 147 5.35 0.77 8.12
CA LYS A 147 6.55 0.94 8.98
C LYS A 147 7.76 1.36 8.15
N ARG A 148 7.96 0.71 7.00
CA ARG A 148 9.06 1.02 6.08
C ARG A 148 8.94 2.42 5.49
N PHE A 149 7.72 2.83 5.10
CA PHE A 149 7.48 4.18 4.61
C PHE A 149 7.74 5.25 5.66
N TYR A 150 7.32 5.02 6.91
CA TYR A 150 7.65 5.93 8.01
C TYR A 150 9.16 6.10 8.14
N LEU A 151 9.93 5.01 8.25
CA LEU A 151 11.39 5.07 8.38
C LEU A 151 12.07 5.81 7.21
N ARG A 152 11.51 5.71 6.00
CA ARG A 152 12.08 6.34 4.81
C ARG A 152 11.83 7.84 4.74
N LEU A 153 10.67 8.30 5.20
CA LEU A 153 10.27 9.70 5.19
C LEU A 153 10.62 10.45 6.49
N ASP A 154 10.90 9.72 7.58
CA ASP A 154 11.39 10.29 8.82
C ASP A 154 12.76 10.96 8.56
N PRO A 155 12.95 12.23 8.98
CA PRO A 155 14.24 12.91 8.84
C PRO A 155 15.34 12.10 9.52
N GLN A 156 16.16 11.42 8.72
CA GLN A 156 17.32 10.71 9.25
C GLN A 156 18.35 11.73 9.69
N ASN A 157 18.85 11.58 10.91
CA ASN A 157 20.01 12.35 11.34
C ASN A 157 21.15 12.12 10.34
N PRO A 158 21.92 13.16 9.98
CA PRO A 158 23.04 13.01 9.07
C PRO A 158 23.99 11.96 9.64
N LEU A 159 24.39 11.00 8.81
CA LEU A 159 25.43 10.05 9.19
C LEU A 159 26.70 10.83 9.54
N PRO A 160 27.45 10.42 10.57
CA PRO A 160 28.75 11.02 10.87
C PRO A 160 29.64 10.95 9.63
N SER A 161 30.46 11.99 9.42
CA SER A 161 31.31 12.08 8.25
C SER A 161 32.24 10.86 8.15
N LEU A 162 32.22 10.18 7.00
CA LEU A 162 33.10 9.03 6.73
C LEU A 162 34.60 9.41 6.76
N THR A 163 34.91 10.70 6.63
CA THR A 163 36.25 11.23 6.83
C THR A 163 36.45 11.61 8.29
N ILE A 164 37.02 10.70 9.08
CA ILE A 164 37.64 11.07 10.34
C ILE A 164 38.98 11.72 9.97
N ARG A 165 39.11 13.04 10.10
CA ARG A 165 40.45 13.64 10.17
C ARG A 165 41.09 13.10 11.44
N ALA A 166 42.01 12.13 11.31
CA ALA A 166 42.86 11.75 12.43
C ALA A 166 43.55 13.02 12.92
N LYS A 167 43.22 13.48 14.13
CA LYS A 167 44.06 14.45 14.82
C LYS A 167 45.41 13.75 14.99
N SER A 168 46.46 14.31 14.37
CA SER A 168 47.84 13.89 14.58
C SER A 168 48.09 13.78 16.08
N LEU A 169 48.34 12.56 16.57
CA LEU A 169 48.80 12.28 17.94
C LEU A 169 50.31 12.52 18.02
N LEU A 170 50.75 13.72 17.66
CA LEU A 170 52.11 14.19 17.92
C LEU A 170 52.01 15.39 18.86
N ASN A 171 51.98 15.09 20.16
CA ASN A 171 52.45 15.94 21.24
C ASN A 171 53.50 15.16 22.02
#